data_AF-A0AAV0Q4W2-F1
#
_entry.id   AF-A0AAV0Q4W2-F1
#
_cell.length_a   1.000
_cell.length_b   1.000
_cell.length_c   1.000
_cell.angle_alpha   90.00
_cell.angle_beta   90.00
_cell.angle_gamma   90.00
#
_symmetry.space_group_name_H-M   'P 1'
#
loop_
_entity.id
_entity.type
_entity.pdbx_description
1 polymer ?
#
loop_
_entity_poly.entity_id
_entity_poly.type
_entity_poly.pdbx_seq_one_letter_code
_entity_poly.pdbx_strand_id
1 'polypeptide(L)'
;MSGVWIFDRRGVARLITHPTRESFEQRPDHQPGTATAPGARPRVLVYLPANQVIRSYDELEQRLGELGWTRYRPKVDGLVQFHRSASTAHLISLPNRFSDLKPFHMYDIVVKNRSFFQVRDPC
;
A
#
# COMPACT_ATOMS: atom_id res chain seq x y z
N MET A 1 -9.87 -1.19 24.91
CA MET A 1 -11.14 -1.28 24.15
C MET A 1 -10.85 -1.83 22.76
N SER A 2 -10.74 -3.15 22.61
CA SER A 2 -10.49 -3.80 21.32
C SER A 2 -11.76 -4.56 20.92
N GLY A 3 -12.23 -4.41 19.70
CA GLY A 3 -13.40 -5.14 19.22
C GLY A 3 -13.60 -4.95 17.71
N VAL A 4 -14.20 -5.94 17.06
CA VAL A 4 -14.42 -5.96 15.61
C VAL A 4 -15.91 -5.80 15.33
N TRP A 5 -16.25 -4.86 14.45
CA TRP A 5 -17.60 -4.66 13.95
C TRP A 5 -17.88 -5.61 12.80
N ILE A 6 -18.99 -6.34 12.89
CA ILE A 6 -19.49 -7.20 11.82
C ILE A 6 -20.81 -6.63 11.31
N PHE A 7 -20.93 -6.58 9.98
CA PHE A 7 -22.12 -6.13 9.28
C PHE A 7 -22.75 -7.31 8.56
N ASP A 8 -24.02 -7.57 8.86
CA ASP A 8 -24.80 -8.57 8.16
C ASP A 8 -25.43 -8.01 6.88
N ARG A 9 -25.75 -8.88 5.91
CA ARG A 9 -26.45 -8.51 4.66
C ARG A 9 -27.84 -7.89 4.90
N ARG A 10 -28.37 -8.01 6.12
CA ARG A 10 -29.63 -7.39 6.57
C ARG A 10 -29.42 -6.01 7.20
N GLY A 11 -28.20 -5.46 7.17
CA GLY A 11 -27.89 -4.12 7.68
C GLY A 11 -27.70 -4.03 9.19
N VAL A 12 -27.61 -5.16 9.90
CA VAL A 12 -27.40 -5.16 11.36
C VAL A 12 -25.90 -5.13 11.65
N ALA A 13 -25.48 -4.18 12.49
CA ALA A 13 -24.11 -4.06 12.99
C ALA A 13 -23.99 -4.68 14.39
N ARG A 14 -23.00 -5.56 14.61
CA ARG A 14 -22.69 -6.16 15.91
C ARG A 14 -21.22 -5.97 16.26
N LEU A 15 -20.94 -5.56 17.51
CA LEU A 15 -19.58 -5.41 18.04
C LEU A 15 -19.17 -6.69 18.78
N ILE A 16 -18.06 -7.30 18.37
CA ILE A 16 -17.45 -8.42 19.09
C ILE A 16 -16.25 -7.89 19.87
N THR A 17 -16.33 -7.91 21.19
CA THR A 17 -15.33 -7.32 22.10
C THR A 17 -14.10 -8.19 22.35
N HIS A 18 -14.12 -9.48 21.97
CA HIS A 18 -12.98 -10.40 22.08
C HIS A 18 -12.93 -11.34 20.87
N PRO A 19 -12.40 -10.90 19.71
CA PRO A 19 -12.41 -11.70 18.50
C PRO A 19 -11.48 -12.93 18.65
N THR A 20 -12.07 -14.10 18.86
CA THR A 20 -11.40 -15.41 18.79
C THR A 20 -11.72 -16.07 17.45
N ARG A 21 -10.84 -16.95 16.95
CA ARG A 21 -11.01 -17.66 15.67
C ARG A 21 -12.38 -18.33 15.55
N GLU A 22 -12.87 -18.88 16.65
CA GLU A 22 -14.17 -19.57 16.77
C GLU A 22 -15.38 -18.62 16.63
N SER A 23 -15.22 -17.32 16.95
CA SER A 23 -16.29 -16.32 16.80
C SER A 23 -16.67 -16.05 15.34
N PHE A 24 -15.82 -16.44 14.40
CA PHE A 24 -16.07 -16.33 12.95
C PHE A 24 -16.67 -17.61 12.34
N GLU A 25 -16.71 -18.72 13.08
CA GLU A 25 -17.08 -20.05 12.57
C GLU A 25 -18.57 -20.40 12.79
N GLN A 26 -19.36 -19.57 13.48
CA GLN A 26 -20.80 -19.80 13.71
C GLN A 26 -21.73 -19.41 12.54
N ARG A 27 -21.26 -19.53 11.28
CA ARG A 27 -22.17 -19.57 10.13
C ARG A 27 -21.95 -20.85 9.34
N PRO A 28 -22.92 -21.79 9.36
CA PRO A 28 -22.94 -22.87 8.39
C PRO A 28 -23.47 -22.26 7.10
N ASP A 29 -22.57 -21.83 6.22
CA ASP A 29 -22.75 -21.91 4.78
C ASP A 29 -21.40 -21.64 4.11
N HIS A 30 -20.93 -22.67 3.42
CA HIS A 30 -19.64 -22.77 2.74
C HIS A 30 -19.37 -21.63 1.75
N GLN A 31 -18.19 -20.99 1.88
CA GLN A 31 -17.44 -20.48 0.73
C GLN A 31 -15.95 -20.27 1.12
N PRO A 32 -14.98 -20.92 0.45
CA PRO A 32 -13.56 -20.65 0.64
C PRO A 32 -13.20 -19.39 -0.17
N GLY A 33 -13.54 -18.23 0.38
CA GLY A 33 -13.15 -16.94 -0.15
C GLY A 33 -13.00 -16.02 1.02
N THR A 34 -11.76 -15.72 1.42
CA THR A 34 -11.44 -14.75 2.46
C THR A 34 -12.03 -13.40 2.08
N ALA A 35 -13.26 -13.15 2.55
CA ALA A 35 -13.97 -11.88 2.50
C ALA A 35 -13.32 -10.92 3.50
N THR A 36 -12.07 -10.56 3.23
CA THR A 36 -11.45 -9.38 3.82
C THR A 36 -12.16 -8.16 3.22
N ALA A 37 -12.61 -7.23 4.08
CA ALA A 37 -13.36 -6.04 3.68
C ALA A 37 -12.76 -5.36 2.44
N PRO A 38 -13.58 -4.80 1.53
CA PRO A 38 -13.07 -4.00 0.41
C PRO A 38 -12.23 -2.84 0.97
N GLY A 39 -10.90 -2.97 0.89
CA GLY A 39 -9.94 -2.06 1.53
C GLY A 39 -8.91 -2.75 2.45
N ALA A 40 -9.10 -4.02 2.81
CA ALA A 40 -8.15 -4.79 3.61
C ALA A 40 -7.07 -5.48 2.78
N ARG A 41 -7.21 -5.51 1.45
CA ARG A 41 -6.18 -6.05 0.57
C ARG A 41 -5.06 -5.00 0.36
N PRO A 42 -3.78 -5.37 0.46
CA PRO A 42 -2.67 -4.43 0.28
C PRO A 42 -2.66 -3.89 -1.14
N ARG A 43 -2.83 -2.58 -1.31
CA ARG A 43 -2.71 -1.93 -2.63
C ARG A 43 -1.32 -2.16 -3.21
N VAL A 44 -1.24 -2.23 -4.54
CA VAL A 44 0.02 -2.46 -5.26
C VAL A 44 0.38 -1.24 -6.12
N LEU A 45 1.67 -0.93 -6.19
CA LEU A 45 2.21 0.11 -7.06
C LEU A 45 2.61 -0.52 -8.39
N VAL A 46 2.11 0.02 -9.50
CA VAL A 46 2.33 -0.49 -10.86
C VAL A 46 3.01 0.56 -11.71
N TYR A 47 4.08 0.17 -12.40
CA TYR A 47 4.74 0.96 -13.43
C TYR A 47 4.08 0.68 -14.79
N LEU A 48 3.47 1.70 -15.38
CA LEU A 48 2.59 1.59 -16.55
C LEU A 48 3.31 1.17 -17.84
N PRO A 49 4.47 1.74 -18.21
CA PRO A 49 5.12 1.40 -19.49
C PRO A 49 5.48 -0.08 -19.65
N ALA A 50 5.81 -0.77 -18.56
CA ALA A 50 6.10 -2.21 -18.56
C ALA A 50 4.98 -3.06 -17.92
N ASN A 51 3.88 -2.43 -17.49
CA ASN A 51 2.82 -3.04 -16.66
C ASN A 51 3.38 -3.89 -15.50
N GLN A 52 4.48 -3.42 -14.88
CA GLN A 52 5.23 -4.15 -13.86
C GLN A 52 4.72 -3.75 -12.46
N VAL A 53 4.40 -4.73 -11.63
CA VAL A 53 4.14 -4.50 -10.20
C VAL A 53 5.48 -4.34 -9.48
N ILE A 54 5.65 -3.22 -8.79
CA ILE A 54 6.84 -2.92 -7.99
C ILE A 54 6.77 -3.68 -6.67
N ARG A 55 7.80 -4.50 -6.39
CA ARG A 55 7.86 -5.36 -5.21
C ARG A 55 9.05 -5.06 -4.28
N SER A 56 10.01 -4.26 -4.72
CA SER A 56 11.19 -3.89 -3.92
C SER A 56 11.62 -2.44 -4.17
N TYR A 57 12.50 -1.93 -3.30
CA TYR A 57 13.11 -0.61 -3.50
C TYR A 57 14.08 -0.58 -4.67
N ASP A 58 14.78 -1.69 -4.97
CA ASP A 58 15.69 -1.75 -6.11
C ASP A 58 14.93 -1.57 -7.43
N GLU A 59 13.78 -2.24 -7.58
CA GLU A 59 12.90 -2.05 -8.74
C GLU A 59 12.37 -0.61 -8.81
N LEU A 60 11.93 -0.06 -7.67
CA LEU A 60 11.41 1.31 -7.62
C LEU A 60 12.50 2.33 -7.98
N GLU A 61 13.70 2.18 -7.43
CA GLU A 61 14.85 3.05 -7.65
C GLU A 61 15.30 3.02 -9.11
N GLN A 62 15.33 1.84 -9.75
CA GLN A 62 15.62 1.73 -11.18
C GLN A 62 14.59 2.52 -12.01
N ARG A 63 13.29 2.30 -11.77
CA ARG A 63 12.22 2.99 -12.52
C ARG A 63 12.20 4.49 -12.26
N LEU A 64 12.46 4.90 -11.03
CA LEU A 64 12.57 6.32 -10.68
C LEU A 64 13.83 6.95 -11.32
N GLY A 65 14.94 6.22 -11.38
CA GLY A 65 16.17 6.62 -12.07
C GLY A 65 15.99 6.89 -13.55
N GLU A 66 15.25 6.01 -14.25
CA GLU A 66 14.86 6.20 -15.66
C GLU A 66 14.03 7.48 -15.87
N LEU A 67 13.34 7.97 -14.84
CA LEU A 67 12.55 9.20 -14.84
C LEU A 67 13.32 10.43 -14.33
N GLY A 68 14.62 10.28 -14.05
CA GLY A 68 15.50 11.34 -13.58
C GLY A 68 15.49 11.55 -12.07
N TRP A 69 14.89 10.66 -11.28
CA TRP A 69 14.98 10.72 -9.83
C TRP A 69 16.26 10.07 -9.34
N THR A 70 16.90 10.67 -8.35
CA THR A 70 18.11 10.14 -7.74
C THR A 70 17.86 9.87 -6.26
N ARG A 71 18.51 8.85 -5.70
CA ARG A 71 18.39 8.53 -4.28
C ARG A 71 19.18 9.54 -3.44
N TYR A 72 18.46 10.29 -2.62
CA TYR A 72 19.04 11.17 -1.62
C TYR A 72 19.23 10.39 -0.32
N ARG A 73 20.43 10.41 0.26
CA ARG A 73 20.68 9.86 1.60
C ARG A 73 20.42 10.96 2.63
N PRO A 74 19.26 10.98 3.32
CA PRO A 74 19.03 11.94 4.38
C PRO A 74 19.98 11.68 5.55
N LYS A 75 20.23 12.75 6.32
CA LYS A 75 20.87 12.66 7.63
C LYS A 75 19.95 12.03 8.70
N VAL A 76 18.67 11.83 8.36
CA VAL A 76 17.64 11.23 9.22
C VAL A 76 17.64 9.72 9.01
N ASP A 77 17.92 8.98 10.07
CA ASP A 77 17.92 7.53 10.04
C ASP A 77 16.51 6.96 9.77
N GLY A 78 16.45 5.88 8.99
CA GLY A 78 15.22 5.10 8.80
C GLY A 78 14.31 5.52 7.64
N LEU A 79 14.71 6.49 6.81
CA LEU A 79 13.96 6.91 5.62
C LEU A 79 14.77 6.77 4.33
N VAL A 80 14.08 6.46 3.25
CA VAL A 80 14.60 6.51 1.88
C VAL A 80 13.99 7.71 1.19
N GLN A 81 14.82 8.58 0.64
CA GLN A 81 14.36 9.77 -0.07
C GLN A 81 14.83 9.78 -1.51
N PHE A 82 13.97 10.28 -2.41
CA PHE A 82 14.31 10.48 -3.81
C PHE A 82 14.06 11.94 -4.18
N HIS A 83 15.04 12.56 -4.85
CA HIS A 83 14.91 13.91 -5.41
C HIS A 83 14.89 13.86 -6.93
N ARG A 84 14.12 14.76 -7.57
CA ARG A 84 14.07 14.80 -9.04
C ARG A 84 15.24 15.56 -9.66
N SER A 85 15.70 16.61 -8.99
CA SER A 85 16.86 17.40 -9.40
C SER A 85 17.29 18.25 -8.22
N ALA A 86 18.58 18.59 -8.14
CA ALA A 86 19.11 19.50 -7.14
C ALA A 86 18.46 20.90 -7.18
N SER A 87 17.88 21.28 -8.33
CA SER A 87 17.21 22.57 -8.52
C SER A 87 15.70 22.56 -8.23
N THR A 88 15.10 21.39 -7.97
CA THR A 88 13.65 21.26 -7.78
C THR A 88 13.30 20.80 -6.38
N ALA A 89 12.24 21.35 -5.79
CA ALA A 89 11.72 20.94 -4.48
C ALA A 89 10.94 19.60 -4.52
N HIS A 90 11.05 18.83 -5.61
CA HIS A 90 10.36 17.55 -5.74
C HIS A 90 11.10 16.46 -4.96
N LEU A 91 10.50 16.06 -3.84
CA LEU A 91 11.01 15.04 -2.93
C LEU A 91 9.94 13.96 -2.72
N ILE A 92 10.34 12.69 -2.78
CA ILE A 92 9.56 11.53 -2.35
C ILE A 92 10.22 11.00 -1.08
N SER A 93 9.44 10.76 -0.02
CA SER A 93 9.93 10.20 1.24
C SER A 93 9.23 8.87 1.55
N LEU A 94 10.01 7.81 1.67
CA LEU A 94 9.54 6.43 1.88
C LEU A 94 10.19 5.84 3.15
N PRO A 95 9.58 4.82 3.78
CA PRO A 95 10.22 4.10 4.87
C PRO A 95 11.49 3.37 4.39
N ASN A 96 12.35 2.98 5.32
CA ASN A 96 13.50 2.11 5.06
C ASN A 96 13.08 0.77 4.44
N ARG A 97 12.02 0.16 4.97
CA ARG A 97 11.58 -1.18 4.56
C ARG A 97 10.38 -1.11 3.64
N PHE A 98 10.44 -1.87 2.55
CA PHE A 98 9.37 -1.89 1.54
C PHE A 98 8.06 -2.46 2.11
N SER A 99 8.15 -3.36 3.09
CA SER A 99 7.01 -3.89 3.84
C SER A 99 6.19 -2.83 4.57
N ASP A 100 6.82 -1.69 4.90
CA ASP A 100 6.20 -0.65 5.71
C ASP A 100 5.53 0.42 4.83
N LEU A 101 5.55 0.22 3.51
CA LEU A 101 5.06 1.15 2.52
C LEU A 101 3.52 1.21 2.56
N LYS A 102 3.00 2.33 3.07
CA LYS A 102 1.55 2.57 3.19
C LYS A 102 0.97 3.16 1.90
N PRO A 103 -0.36 3.06 1.68
CA PRO A 103 -1.01 3.61 0.49
C PRO A 103 -0.69 5.10 0.23
N PHE A 104 -0.63 5.93 1.28
CA PHE A 104 -0.26 7.35 1.15
C PHE A 104 1.11 7.54 0.48
N HIS A 105 2.08 6.66 0.75
CA HIS A 105 3.42 6.74 0.19
C HIS A 105 3.41 6.36 -1.30
N MET A 106 2.58 5.37 -1.66
CA MET A 106 2.36 5.02 -3.07
C MET A 106 1.71 6.17 -3.84
N TYR A 107 0.73 6.85 -3.25
CA TYR A 107 0.08 7.99 -3.89
C TYR A 107 1.01 9.18 -4.05
N ASP A 108 1.93 9.43 -3.11
CA ASP A 108 2.96 10.47 -3.28
C ASP A 108 3.83 10.22 -4.53
N ILE A 109 4.20 8.96 -4.79
CA ILE A 109 4.91 8.55 -6.00
C ILE A 109 4.05 8.80 -7.25
N VAL A 110 2.79 8.38 -7.24
CA VAL A 110 1.86 8.54 -8.37
C VAL A 110 1.62 10.01 -8.68
N VAL A 111 1.37 10.86 -7.69
CA VAL A 111 1.11 12.29 -7.91
C VAL A 111 2.30 12.97 -8.58
N LYS A 112 3.52 12.61 -8.19
CA LYS A 112 4.74 13.18 -8.79
C LYS A 112 5.12 12.56 -10.14
N ASN A 113 4.58 11.39 -10.48
CA ASN A 113 4.90 10.63 -11.69
C ASN A 113 3.63 10.07 -12.37
N ARG A 114 2.60 10.91 -12.51
CA ARG A 114 1.23 10.51 -12.86
C ARG A 114 1.10 9.68 -14.14
N SER A 115 1.95 9.95 -15.13
CA SER A 115 1.93 9.24 -16.41
C SER A 115 2.58 7.85 -16.37
N PHE A 116 3.33 7.55 -15.31
CA PHE A 116 4.20 6.37 -15.23
C PHE A 116 3.77 5.38 -14.15
N PHE A 117 3.05 5.83 -13.11
CA PHE A 117 2.66 4.96 -12.00
C PHE A 117 1.16 4.98 -11.74
N GLN A 118 0.65 3.85 -11.28
CA GLN A 118 -0.72 3.68 -10.83
C GLN A 118 -0.77 2.81 -9.57
N VAL A 119 -1.67 3.14 -8.65
CA VAL A 119 -2.02 2.26 -7.51
C VAL A 119 -3.24 1.43 -7.89
N ARG A 120 -3.13 0.10 -7.77
CA ARG A 120 -4.23 -0.85 -8.04
C ARG A 120 -4.55 -1.65 -6.78
N ASP A 121 -5.79 -2.10 -6.66
CA ASP A 121 -6.13 -3.14 -5.70
C ASP A 121 -5.63 -4.50 -6.24
N PRO A 122 -5.10 -5.39 -5.39
CA PRO A 122 -4.63 -6.69 -5.84
C PRO A 122 -5.83 -7.57 -6.20
N CYS A 123 -5.78 -8.14 -7.41
CA CYS A 123 -6.75 -9.09 -7.93
C CYS A 123 -6.87 -10.33 -7.04
#